data_AF-A0A218YTM5-F1
#
_entry.id   AF-A0A218YTM5-F1
#
_cell.length_a   1.000
_cell.length_b   1.000
_cell.length_c   1.000
_cell.angle_alpha   90.00
_cell.angle_beta   90.00
_cell.angle_gamma   90.00
#
_symmetry.space_group_name_H-M   'P 1'
#
loop_
_entity.id
_entity.type
_entity.pdbx_description
1 polymer ?
#
loop_
_entity_poly.entity_id
_entity_poly.type
_entity_poly.pdbx_seq_one_letter_code
_entity_poly.pdbx_strand_id
1 'polypeptide(L)'
;MKTTTLVQPHRLYRCAALCRILTRRWTKPPVLGRIGIATSHPGDGGDAGELRAPAGSKPSPRPCTYQSGPWNNSYDDAPLSQKMMEAAATAFASIVVLGTGFGVGGYIYHRFYKWLVLRKMEGAFQPGDPVLDLAAIGKQVPNSITSPPPSRETDEHWILRDEQAKIDAIVNGSDRGHYHLLIGEKGTGKSSMLLDAMHKIDGEGCSMFEAHANMEIFRIRLGKALDFEFHEDYIGSYFSERGPRESTALLDIERAFNKLEKVALKRRKTFGKPLILIINAVHLLRDNEDGRDLLELLQQRAEQWAASNLVTIVFNSDDYWVYERLKQLATRMEVTSITDLPKNQAISALCKYRCKYFSEKPDKTVLEEVYDRVGGRLTFLNRVAKSKDMLETCDAIIDTEKRWFLNQCWILGMEMDDDVMDQQKYASAAMVLAQSLVAAEKSQSSPYSPSDGSHLTPQIPLHKARQIMTRADFIKDYDHFNLFTITSQAYVRADSVPMQRAFREICEEEGFDEHLAKTLQRISDIESLGRTRELVAKDLVLGGKYRMLLKDGEKRGEKVTEVVLDMPPEEGEEGEGRGNGDS
;
A
#
# COMPACT_ATOMS: atom_id res chain seq x y z
N MET A 1 -52.76 -24.48 -31.78
CA MET A 1 -53.38 -23.23 -32.30
C MET A 1 -53.35 -22.21 -31.18
N LYS A 2 -52.43 -21.24 -31.26
CA LYS A 2 -52.69 -19.78 -31.40
C LYS A 2 -53.41 -19.19 -30.16
N THR A 3 -52.93 -18.17 -29.46
CA THR A 3 -52.03 -17.08 -29.87
C THR A 3 -51.49 -16.32 -28.65
N THR A 4 -50.25 -15.89 -28.83
CA THR A 4 -49.39 -14.94 -28.12
C THR A 4 -50.05 -13.60 -27.76
N THR A 5 -49.69 -12.99 -26.63
CA THR A 5 -49.53 -11.53 -26.51
C THR A 5 -48.39 -11.17 -25.55
N LEU A 6 -47.32 -10.65 -26.16
CA LEU A 6 -46.21 -9.93 -25.54
C LEU A 6 -46.66 -8.52 -25.16
N VAL A 7 -46.24 -8.00 -24.00
CA VAL A 7 -46.25 -6.57 -23.72
C VAL A 7 -44.88 -6.15 -23.17
N GLN A 8 -44.17 -5.36 -23.97
CA GLN A 8 -42.95 -4.63 -23.62
C GLN A 8 -43.28 -3.44 -22.70
N PRO A 9 -42.37 -3.03 -21.80
CA PRO A 9 -42.46 -1.72 -21.16
C PRO A 9 -41.71 -0.64 -21.96
N HIS A 10 -42.42 0.46 -22.22
CA HIS A 10 -41.91 1.69 -22.83
C HIS A 10 -40.93 2.44 -21.91
N ARG A 11 -39.80 2.85 -22.48
CA ARG A 11 -38.96 3.95 -22.00
C ARG A 11 -39.70 5.28 -22.12
N LEU A 12 -39.70 6.08 -21.05
CA LEU A 12 -39.84 7.54 -21.14
C LEU A 12 -38.95 8.21 -20.09
N TYR A 13 -38.02 8.98 -20.61
CA TYR A 13 -37.18 9.95 -19.91
C TYR A 13 -38.03 11.08 -19.33
N ARG A 14 -37.70 11.54 -18.11
CA ARG A 14 -37.64 12.94 -17.62
C ARG A 14 -38.02 13.03 -16.14
N CYS A 15 -37.05 13.39 -15.31
CA CYS A 15 -37.06 14.62 -14.51
C CYS A 15 -35.87 14.63 -13.55
N ALA A 16 -34.76 15.21 -14.03
CA ALA A 16 -33.74 15.81 -13.20
C ALA A 16 -34.14 17.28 -12.97
N ALA A 17 -34.37 17.68 -11.72
CA ALA A 17 -34.32 19.08 -11.28
C ALA A 17 -34.54 19.16 -9.76
N LEU A 18 -33.47 19.43 -9.01
CA LEU A 18 -33.39 20.38 -7.87
C LEU A 18 -32.19 20.05 -6.98
N CYS A 19 -30.98 20.33 -7.47
CA CYS A 19 -29.85 20.69 -6.62
C CYS A 19 -29.48 22.14 -6.96
N ARG A 20 -29.79 23.04 -6.04
CA ARG A 20 -29.34 24.43 -6.07
C ARG A 20 -28.76 24.75 -4.70
N ILE A 21 -27.56 25.36 -4.74
CA ILE A 21 -26.92 26.26 -3.77
C ILE A 21 -25.53 25.77 -3.31
N LEU A 22 -24.51 26.52 -3.80
CA LEU A 22 -23.09 26.64 -3.39
C LEU A 22 -22.01 25.89 -4.20
N THR A 23 -21.73 26.39 -5.42
CA THR A 23 -20.40 26.32 -6.04
C THR A 23 -19.86 27.73 -6.25
N ARG A 24 -18.76 28.08 -5.55
CA ARG A 24 -18.00 29.31 -5.80
C ARG A 24 -17.08 29.14 -7.01
N ARG A 25 -17.15 30.13 -7.88
CA ARG A 25 -16.55 30.29 -9.21
C ARG A 25 -15.08 30.69 -9.07
N TRP A 26 -14.15 29.95 -9.68
CA TRP A 26 -12.78 30.42 -9.94
C TRP A 26 -12.62 30.69 -11.44
N THR A 27 -12.30 31.93 -11.78
CA THR A 27 -12.05 32.41 -13.15
C THR A 27 -10.57 32.28 -13.51
N LYS A 28 -10.31 31.86 -14.75
CA LYS A 28 -8.99 31.66 -15.38
C LYS A 28 -8.14 32.94 -15.45
N PRO A 29 -6.80 32.87 -15.39
CA PRO A 29 -5.91 33.86 -16.01
C PRO A 29 -5.51 33.45 -17.45
N PRO A 30 -5.14 34.41 -18.32
CA PRO A 30 -4.83 34.14 -19.73
C PRO A 30 -3.36 33.73 -19.96
N VAL A 31 -3.17 33.11 -21.12
CA VAL A 31 -1.96 32.52 -21.70
C VAL A 31 -1.11 33.57 -22.42
N LEU A 32 0.21 33.54 -22.19
CA LEU A 32 1.31 33.95 -23.08
C LEU A 32 2.57 33.27 -22.49
N GLY A 33 3.46 32.57 -23.17
CA GLY A 33 3.75 32.38 -24.59
C GLY A 33 5.27 32.19 -24.70
N ARG A 34 5.71 31.00 -25.14
CA ARG A 34 7.07 30.61 -25.60
C ARG A 34 8.25 30.70 -24.60
N ILE A 35 8.74 29.51 -24.21
CA ILE A 35 10.09 29.28 -23.72
C ILE A 35 10.99 29.04 -24.93
N GLY A 36 11.94 29.95 -25.16
CA GLY A 36 13.06 29.77 -26.07
C GLY A 36 14.28 29.31 -25.28
N ILE A 37 14.91 28.24 -25.75
CA ILE A 37 16.19 27.69 -25.28
C ILE A 37 17.30 28.71 -25.61
N ALA A 38 18.18 29.00 -24.65
CA ALA A 38 19.42 29.72 -24.93
C ALA A 38 20.60 29.11 -24.16
N THR A 39 21.56 28.67 -24.95
CA THR A 39 22.89 28.17 -24.62
C THR A 39 23.84 29.28 -24.17
N SER A 40 24.88 28.87 -23.46
CA SER A 40 26.04 29.63 -22.97
C SER A 40 26.82 30.42 -24.03
N HIS A 41 27.19 31.68 -23.74
CA HIS A 41 28.57 32.25 -23.67
C HIS A 41 28.58 33.81 -23.60
N PRO A 42 29.71 34.46 -23.20
CA PRO A 42 29.74 35.74 -22.48
C PRO A 42 30.07 36.96 -23.35
N GLY A 43 29.79 38.18 -22.85
CA GLY A 43 30.31 39.42 -23.44
C GLY A 43 29.60 40.71 -22.98
N ASP A 44 30.25 41.40 -22.05
CA ASP A 44 30.55 42.84 -21.95
C ASP A 44 29.56 43.95 -22.41
N GLY A 45 29.46 44.98 -21.54
CA GLY A 45 29.37 46.39 -21.96
C GLY A 45 28.00 47.09 -22.04
N GLY A 46 27.79 48.05 -21.11
CA GLY A 46 27.40 49.42 -21.52
C GLY A 46 25.93 49.86 -21.51
N ASP A 47 25.59 50.56 -20.42
CA ASP A 47 24.92 51.87 -20.35
C ASP A 47 23.45 52.10 -20.80
N ALA A 48 22.75 52.84 -19.93
CA ALA A 48 21.36 53.28 -19.99
C ALA A 48 21.17 54.41 -21.04
N GLY A 49 20.04 54.61 -21.71
CA GLY A 49 18.65 54.35 -21.32
C GLY A 49 17.94 55.69 -21.10
N GLU A 50 17.55 56.37 -22.19
CA GLU A 50 16.70 57.56 -22.14
C GLU A 50 15.54 57.38 -23.11
N LEU A 51 14.29 57.47 -22.65
CA LEU A 51 13.14 57.75 -23.51
C LEU A 51 11.93 58.30 -22.72
N ARG A 52 11.49 59.46 -23.21
CA ARG A 52 10.33 60.27 -22.82
C ARG A 52 8.98 59.55 -22.97
N ALA A 53 8.02 59.94 -22.14
CA ALA A 53 6.59 59.82 -22.41
C ALA A 53 5.94 61.24 -22.52
N PRO A 54 4.91 61.43 -23.37
CA PRO A 54 4.14 62.66 -23.45
C PRO A 54 2.73 62.52 -22.84
N ALA A 55 2.13 63.64 -22.43
CA ALA A 55 0.73 64.05 -22.69
C ALA A 55 0.30 65.16 -21.71
N GLY A 56 -0.34 66.20 -22.24
CA GLY A 56 -0.87 67.31 -21.46
C GLY A 56 -2.38 67.27 -21.24
N SER A 57 -2.86 67.94 -20.18
CA SER A 57 -4.01 68.86 -20.19
C SER A 57 -4.15 69.54 -18.81
N LYS A 58 -4.39 70.86 -18.83
CA LYS A 58 -4.48 71.83 -17.70
C LYS A 58 -5.96 71.91 -17.17
N PRO A 59 -6.41 72.85 -16.28
CA PRO A 59 -5.75 73.98 -15.60
C PRO A 59 -6.19 74.29 -14.13
N SER A 60 -5.41 75.08 -13.38
CA SER A 60 -5.77 76.45 -12.94
C SER A 60 -4.80 76.99 -11.86
N PRO A 61 -4.56 78.32 -11.78
CA PRO A 61 -3.43 78.90 -11.08
C PRO A 61 -3.81 79.66 -9.80
N ARG A 62 -2.94 79.64 -8.78
CA ARG A 62 -2.88 80.68 -7.74
C ARG A 62 -1.42 81.05 -7.46
N PRO A 63 -1.06 82.35 -7.43
CA PRO A 63 0.31 82.82 -7.22
C PRO A 63 0.58 83.21 -5.75
N CYS A 64 1.88 83.35 -5.46
CA CYS A 64 2.48 83.95 -4.26
C CYS A 64 2.40 83.06 -3.01
N THR A 65 3.45 82.86 -2.19
CA THR A 65 4.55 83.76 -1.84
C THR A 65 5.58 82.86 -1.13
N TYR A 66 6.86 82.89 -1.50
CA TYR A 66 7.90 82.38 -0.61
C TYR A 66 9.00 83.42 -0.50
N GLN A 67 9.17 83.89 0.73
CA GLN A 67 10.15 84.88 1.13
C GLN A 67 11.56 84.32 0.89
N SER A 68 12.36 85.10 0.18
CA SER A 68 13.82 84.94 0.13
C SER A 68 14.40 85.29 1.50
N GLY A 69 14.68 84.28 2.32
CA GLY A 69 15.55 84.39 3.48
C GLY A 69 17.02 84.42 3.02
N PRO A 70 17.91 85.21 3.64
CA PRO A 70 19.28 85.36 3.19
C PRO A 70 20.09 84.08 3.42
N TRP A 71 20.94 83.80 2.44
CA TRP A 71 21.99 82.79 2.47
C TRP A 71 22.82 82.91 3.75
N ASN A 72 22.83 81.85 4.57
CA ASN A 72 23.91 81.60 5.51
C ASN A 72 24.55 80.26 5.14
N ASN A 73 25.56 80.37 4.30
CA ASN A 73 26.42 79.29 3.83
C ASN A 73 27.38 78.95 4.96
N SER A 74 27.00 78.02 5.85
CA SER A 74 27.98 77.36 6.73
C SER A 74 28.59 76.21 5.94
N TYR A 75 29.77 76.45 5.39
CA TYR A 75 30.65 75.43 4.84
C TYR A 75 30.97 74.41 5.95
N ASP A 76 30.35 73.23 5.89
CA ASP A 76 30.85 72.02 6.55
C ASP A 76 32.07 71.50 5.77
N ASP A 77 33.22 72.15 6.01
CA ASP A 77 34.55 71.69 5.58
C ASP A 77 35.05 70.58 6.50
N ALA A 78 34.33 69.45 6.50
CA ALA A 78 34.91 68.18 6.94
C ALA A 78 35.77 67.62 5.78
N PRO A 79 37.06 67.29 5.97
CA PRO A 79 37.91 66.70 4.94
C PRO A 79 37.25 65.48 4.31
N LEU A 80 37.48 65.27 3.00
CA LEU A 80 36.89 64.18 2.20
C LEU A 80 37.05 62.80 2.89
N SER A 81 38.16 62.60 3.61
CA SER A 81 38.44 61.40 4.41
C SER A 81 37.48 61.22 5.60
N GLN A 82 37.02 62.29 6.25
CA GLN A 82 36.01 62.23 7.31
C GLN A 82 34.63 61.89 6.73
N LYS A 83 34.25 62.46 5.58
CA LYS A 83 32.98 62.10 4.90
C LYS A 83 32.98 60.65 4.41
N MET A 84 34.12 60.17 3.89
CA MET A 84 34.28 58.75 3.52
C MET A 84 34.27 57.83 4.76
N MET A 85 34.86 58.24 5.87
CA MET A 85 34.85 57.47 7.12
C MET A 85 33.45 57.41 7.75
N GLU A 86 32.69 58.50 7.70
CA GLU A 86 31.30 58.57 8.15
C GLU A 86 30.37 57.71 7.27
N ALA A 87 30.55 57.75 5.95
CA ALA A 87 29.85 56.87 5.01
C ALA A 87 30.21 55.38 5.22
N ALA A 88 31.50 55.08 5.48
CA ALA A 88 31.93 53.73 5.80
C ALA A 88 31.38 53.24 7.15
N ALA A 89 31.34 54.12 8.16
CA ALA A 89 30.81 53.79 9.48
C ALA A 89 29.29 53.56 9.44
N THR A 90 28.55 54.34 8.66
CA THR A 90 27.09 54.15 8.47
C THR A 90 26.77 52.89 7.66
N ALA A 91 27.55 52.57 6.62
CA ALA A 91 27.44 51.31 5.89
C ALA A 91 27.81 50.09 6.76
N PHE A 92 28.85 50.22 7.59
CA PHE A 92 29.21 49.16 8.54
C PHE A 92 28.13 48.98 9.61
N ALA A 93 27.59 50.07 10.17
CA ALA A 93 26.50 50.03 11.13
C ALA A 93 25.23 49.39 10.53
N SER A 94 24.91 49.69 9.27
CA SER A 94 23.76 49.06 8.60
C SER A 94 23.99 47.57 8.36
N ILE A 95 25.19 47.15 7.94
CA ILE A 95 25.57 45.74 7.81
C ILE A 95 25.49 45.03 9.16
N VAL A 96 25.94 45.66 10.25
CA VAL A 96 25.88 45.07 11.59
C VAL A 96 24.44 44.97 12.08
N VAL A 97 23.61 46.01 11.92
CA VAL A 97 22.19 45.98 12.33
C VAL A 97 21.41 44.95 11.51
N LEU A 98 21.64 44.87 10.20
CA LEU A 98 21.02 43.86 9.34
C LEU A 98 21.54 42.47 9.71
N GLY A 99 22.85 42.27 9.78
CA GLY A 99 23.46 40.98 10.11
C GLY A 99 23.03 40.45 11.49
N THR A 100 23.02 41.30 12.51
CA THR A 100 22.54 40.94 13.85
C THR A 100 21.03 40.75 13.88
N GLY A 101 20.25 41.63 13.22
CA GLY A 101 18.80 41.51 13.13
C GLY A 101 18.36 40.22 12.42
N PHE A 102 18.91 39.92 11.25
CA PHE A 102 18.66 38.68 10.52
C PHE A 102 19.18 37.46 11.26
N GLY A 103 20.37 37.54 11.89
CA GLY A 103 20.93 36.44 12.68
C GLY A 103 20.07 36.08 13.90
N VAL A 104 19.66 37.08 14.68
CA VAL A 104 18.79 36.90 15.85
C VAL A 104 17.39 36.45 15.42
N GLY A 105 16.81 37.10 14.41
CA GLY A 105 15.50 36.73 13.86
C GLY A 105 15.47 35.30 13.33
N GLY A 106 16.49 34.91 12.56
CA GLY A 106 16.65 33.54 12.06
C GLY A 106 16.83 32.52 13.18
N TYR A 107 17.62 32.84 14.21
CA TYR A 107 17.80 31.95 15.37
C TYR A 107 16.50 31.75 16.16
N ILE A 108 15.76 32.84 16.45
CA ILE A 108 14.47 32.78 17.16
C ILE A 108 13.47 31.97 16.34
N TYR A 109 13.34 32.26 15.03
CA TYR A 109 12.44 31.53 14.13
C TYR A 109 12.76 30.03 14.12
N HIS A 110 14.03 29.68 13.94
CA HIS A 110 14.45 28.28 13.88
C HIS A 110 14.23 27.55 15.22
N ARG A 111 14.47 28.21 16.36
CA ARG A 111 14.22 27.63 17.67
C ARG A 111 12.72 27.48 17.95
N PHE A 112 11.91 28.47 17.58
CA PHE A 112 10.45 28.42 17.68
C PHE A 112 9.87 27.31 16.80
N TYR A 113 10.32 27.21 15.54
CA TYR A 113 9.90 26.15 14.62
C TYR A 113 10.22 24.75 15.18
N LYS A 114 11.45 24.54 15.68
CA LYS A 114 11.82 23.27 16.32
C LYS A 114 10.94 22.93 17.53
N TRP A 115 10.56 23.92 18.33
CA TRP A 115 9.65 23.73 19.45
C TRP A 115 8.22 23.42 18.99
N LEU A 116 7.73 24.15 17.98
CA LEU A 116 6.39 23.96 17.42
C LEU A 116 6.21 22.55 16.85
N VAL A 117 7.19 22.05 16.09
CA VAL A 117 7.16 20.69 15.52
C VAL A 117 7.06 19.63 16.61
N LEU A 118 7.85 19.74 17.69
CA LEU A 118 7.77 18.79 18.80
C LEU A 118 6.44 18.88 19.54
N ARG A 119 5.85 20.07 19.65
CA ARG A 119 4.54 20.28 20.29
C ARG A 119 3.39 19.73 19.46
N LYS A 120 3.39 19.93 18.14
CA LYS A 120 2.41 19.33 17.21
C LYS A 120 2.42 17.81 17.33
N MET A 121 3.62 17.22 17.24
CA MET A 121 3.80 15.79 17.38
C MET A 121 3.40 15.24 18.75
N GLU A 122 3.60 16.00 19.85
CA GLU A 122 3.06 15.64 21.16
C GLU A 122 1.52 15.65 21.19
N GLY A 123 0.90 16.57 20.44
CA GLY A 123 -0.55 16.66 20.25
C GLY A 123 -1.15 15.46 19.53
N ALA A 124 -0.41 14.83 18.60
CA ALA A 124 -0.86 13.63 17.89
C ALA A 124 -1.10 12.39 18.79
N PHE A 125 -0.60 12.42 20.04
CA PHE A 125 -0.79 11.35 21.02
C PHE A 125 -1.65 11.82 22.22
N GLN A 126 -2.37 12.92 22.08
CA GLN A 126 -3.36 13.38 23.07
C GLN A 126 -4.70 12.68 22.83
N PRO A 127 -5.56 12.58 23.86
CA PRO A 127 -6.87 11.96 23.70
C PRO A 127 -7.72 12.67 22.63
N GLY A 128 -8.61 11.93 21.97
CA GLY A 128 -9.45 12.43 20.88
C GLY A 128 -8.82 12.29 19.49
N ASP A 129 -8.24 11.12 19.20
CA ASP A 129 -7.69 10.81 17.87
C ASP A 129 -8.81 10.84 16.80
N PRO A 130 -8.68 11.61 15.71
CA PRO A 130 -9.68 11.66 14.63
C PRO A 130 -9.93 10.28 13.99
N VAL A 131 -8.98 9.35 14.05
CA VAL A 131 -9.17 7.98 13.56
C VAL A 131 -10.23 7.24 14.39
N LEU A 132 -10.32 7.52 15.69
CA LEU A 132 -11.36 6.95 16.56
C LEU A 132 -12.73 7.52 16.24
N ASP A 133 -12.82 8.84 15.98
CA ASP A 133 -14.07 9.47 15.55
C ASP A 133 -14.56 8.90 14.22
N LEU A 134 -13.65 8.75 13.25
CA LEU A 134 -13.96 8.15 11.95
C LEU A 134 -14.37 6.68 12.09
N ALA A 135 -13.71 5.91 12.95
CA ALA A 135 -14.06 4.52 13.22
C ALA A 135 -15.42 4.40 13.92
N ALA A 136 -15.73 5.29 14.85
CA ALA A 136 -17.03 5.36 15.52
C ALA A 136 -18.15 5.68 14.52
N ILE A 137 -17.92 6.64 13.61
CA ILE A 137 -18.86 6.98 12.53
C ILE A 137 -19.02 5.80 11.55
N GLY A 138 -17.93 5.15 11.14
CA GLY A 138 -17.97 4.02 10.21
C GLY A 138 -18.66 2.77 10.79
N LYS A 139 -18.61 2.57 12.11
CA LYS A 139 -19.36 1.51 12.82
C LYS A 139 -20.86 1.83 12.95
N GLN A 140 -21.26 3.09 12.82
CA GLN A 140 -22.66 3.54 12.77
C GLN A 140 -23.15 3.58 11.31
N VAL A 141 -23.72 2.47 10.83
CA VAL A 141 -24.53 2.49 9.60
C VAL A 141 -25.86 3.23 9.90
N PRO A 142 -26.38 4.10 9.00
CA PRO A 142 -27.31 5.15 9.36
C PRO A 142 -28.73 4.62 9.48
N ASN A 143 -29.31 4.69 10.68
CA ASN A 143 -30.75 4.72 10.86
C ASN A 143 -31.13 5.98 11.63
N SER A 144 -31.72 6.93 10.89
CA SER A 144 -32.47 8.10 11.34
C SER A 144 -31.73 9.22 12.07
N ILE A 145 -31.87 10.43 11.51
CA ILE A 145 -31.45 11.75 11.99
C ILE A 145 -32.28 12.18 13.22
N THR A 146 -32.69 11.26 14.10
CA THR A 146 -33.62 11.57 15.18
C THR A 146 -33.48 10.61 16.34
N SER A 147 -32.31 10.58 16.97
CA SER A 147 -32.16 10.00 18.31
C SER A 147 -31.06 10.76 19.06
N PRO A 148 -31.26 11.15 20.32
CA PRO A 148 -30.23 11.80 21.12
C PRO A 148 -29.01 10.87 21.28
N PRO A 149 -27.82 11.41 21.55
CA PRO A 149 -26.61 10.61 21.66
C PRO A 149 -26.83 9.53 22.73
N PRO A 150 -26.61 8.24 22.41
CA PRO A 150 -26.73 7.21 23.42
C PRO A 150 -25.71 7.48 24.53
N SER A 151 -26.18 7.39 25.76
CA SER A 151 -25.40 7.50 26.99
C SER A 151 -24.16 6.60 26.96
N ARG A 152 -23.04 7.16 27.44
CA ARG A 152 -21.66 6.62 27.47
C ARG A 152 -21.44 5.30 28.24
N GLU A 153 -22.46 4.47 28.49
CA GLU A 153 -22.35 3.38 29.50
C GLU A 153 -22.67 1.94 29.03
N THR A 154 -22.98 1.66 27.76
CA THR A 154 -23.30 0.26 27.35
C THR A 154 -22.92 -0.15 25.93
N ASP A 155 -21.86 0.41 25.36
CA ASP A 155 -21.25 -0.08 24.10
C ASP A 155 -20.00 -0.93 24.38
N GLU A 156 -20.06 -1.81 25.39
CA GLU A 156 -19.08 -2.89 25.53
C GLU A 156 -19.10 -3.73 24.25
N HIS A 157 -18.15 -3.45 23.36
CA HIS A 157 -17.94 -4.22 22.17
C HIS A 157 -17.64 -5.68 22.56
N TRP A 158 -18.22 -6.57 21.79
CA TRP A 158 -19.27 -7.48 22.29
C TRP A 158 -18.86 -8.95 22.08
N ILE A 159 -17.61 -9.17 21.67
CA ILE A 159 -16.94 -10.46 21.49
C ILE A 159 -15.76 -10.48 22.47
N LEU A 160 -15.89 -11.26 23.53
CA LEU A 160 -14.79 -11.52 24.46
C LEU A 160 -13.83 -12.49 23.77
N ARG A 161 -12.73 -11.96 23.26
CA ARG A 161 -11.58 -12.74 22.77
C ARG A 161 -10.55 -12.83 23.88
N ASP A 162 -9.92 -14.00 24.03
CA ASP A 162 -8.88 -14.20 25.03
C ASP A 162 -7.66 -13.30 24.74
N GLU A 163 -7.39 -13.04 23.46
CA GLU A 163 -6.31 -12.17 23.02
C GLU A 163 -6.59 -10.68 23.31
N GLN A 164 -7.85 -10.28 23.55
CA GLN A 164 -8.20 -8.87 23.77
C GLN A 164 -7.52 -8.29 25.01
N ALA A 165 -7.42 -9.07 26.10
CA ALA A 165 -6.75 -8.62 27.32
C ALA A 165 -5.27 -8.28 27.08
N LYS A 166 -4.61 -9.05 26.20
CA LYS A 166 -3.22 -8.79 25.80
C LYS A 166 -3.13 -7.52 24.94
N ILE A 167 -3.99 -7.37 23.94
CA ILE A 167 -4.00 -6.17 23.09
C ILE A 167 -4.31 -4.90 23.90
N ASP A 168 -5.24 -4.98 24.85
CA ASP A 168 -5.55 -3.90 25.78
C ASP A 168 -4.32 -3.51 26.61
N ALA A 169 -3.55 -4.49 27.11
CA ALA A 169 -2.32 -4.25 27.87
C ALA A 169 -1.21 -3.60 27.03
N ILE A 170 -1.09 -3.99 25.76
CA ILE A 170 -0.15 -3.42 24.78
C ILE A 170 -0.51 -1.96 24.49
N VAL A 171 -1.75 -1.69 24.11
CA VAL A 171 -2.21 -0.33 23.70
C VAL A 171 -2.26 0.63 24.89
N ASN A 172 -2.51 0.14 26.12
CA ASN A 172 -2.35 0.92 27.36
C ASN A 172 -0.87 1.29 27.65
N GLY A 173 0.10 0.57 27.09
CA GLY A 173 1.52 0.73 27.42
C GLY A 173 1.91 0.14 28.78
N SER A 174 1.11 -0.83 29.25
CA SER A 174 1.44 -1.65 30.42
C SER A 174 2.44 -2.74 30.04
N ASP A 175 2.28 -3.33 28.85
CA ASP A 175 3.28 -4.21 28.26
C ASP A 175 4.43 -3.39 27.67
N ARG A 176 5.68 -3.78 27.99
CA ARG A 176 6.89 -2.98 27.75
C ARG A 176 8.06 -3.88 27.39
N GLY A 177 9.02 -3.33 26.66
CA GLY A 177 10.26 -4.05 26.32
C GLY A 177 10.18 -4.88 25.04
N HIS A 178 9.02 -4.86 24.39
CA HIS A 178 8.70 -5.63 23.19
C HIS A 178 8.05 -4.73 22.14
N TYR A 179 8.12 -5.18 20.89
CA TYR A 179 7.25 -4.70 19.82
C TYR A 179 6.47 -5.89 19.30
N HIS A 180 5.26 -5.65 18.82
CA HIS A 180 4.31 -6.73 18.57
C HIS A 180 4.00 -6.87 17.09
N LEU A 181 3.90 -8.11 16.62
CA LEU A 181 3.37 -8.47 15.31
C LEU A 181 2.05 -9.22 15.51
N LEU A 182 0.95 -8.58 15.11
CA LEU A 182 -0.34 -9.24 14.99
C LEU A 182 -0.42 -9.88 13.61
N ILE A 183 -0.62 -11.20 13.60
CA ILE A 183 -0.75 -11.99 12.37
C ILE A 183 -2.06 -12.78 12.42
N GLY A 184 -2.73 -12.94 11.28
CA GLY A 184 -3.94 -13.74 11.18
C GLY A 184 -4.62 -13.52 9.85
N GLU A 185 -5.65 -14.29 9.50
CA GLU A 185 -6.30 -14.14 8.20
C GLU A 185 -7.04 -12.81 8.06
N LYS A 186 -7.29 -12.41 6.82
CA LYS A 186 -8.14 -11.27 6.51
C LYS A 186 -9.53 -11.48 7.10
N GLY A 187 -10.03 -10.51 7.85
CA GLY A 187 -11.39 -10.57 8.41
C GLY A 187 -11.54 -11.35 9.72
N THR A 188 -10.43 -11.68 10.40
CA THR A 188 -10.43 -12.20 11.78
C THR A 188 -10.71 -11.13 12.84
N GLY A 189 -10.58 -9.83 12.50
CA GLY A 189 -10.94 -8.72 13.39
C GLY A 189 -9.77 -8.00 14.08
N LYS A 190 -8.52 -8.26 13.66
CA LYS A 190 -7.30 -7.65 14.23
C LYS A 190 -7.37 -6.13 14.37
N SER A 191 -7.73 -5.43 13.30
CA SER A 191 -7.88 -3.97 13.29
C SER A 191 -9.03 -3.49 14.18
N SER A 192 -10.10 -4.28 14.29
CA SER A 192 -11.22 -3.96 15.20
C SER A 192 -10.82 -4.09 16.66
N MET A 193 -9.98 -5.08 17.01
CA MET A 193 -9.45 -5.26 18.37
C MET A 193 -8.51 -4.11 18.77
N LEU A 194 -7.68 -3.64 17.83
CA LEU A 194 -6.80 -2.48 18.06
C LEU A 194 -7.60 -1.20 18.28
N LEU A 195 -8.60 -0.94 17.45
CA LEU A 195 -9.50 0.20 17.61
C LEU A 195 -10.28 0.15 18.93
N ASP A 196 -10.70 -1.03 19.36
CA ASP A 196 -11.37 -1.22 20.66
C ASP A 196 -10.44 -0.88 21.84
N ALA A 197 -9.21 -1.39 21.79
CA ALA A 197 -8.21 -1.10 22.80
C ALA A 197 -7.84 0.40 22.87
N MET A 198 -7.75 1.06 21.70
CA MET A 198 -7.55 2.51 21.63
C MET A 198 -8.74 3.29 22.20
N HIS A 199 -9.96 2.83 21.95
CA HIS A 199 -11.18 3.49 22.46
C HIS A 199 -11.26 3.45 23.99
N LYS A 200 -10.83 2.34 24.63
CA LYS A 200 -10.79 2.21 26.10
C LYS A 200 -9.89 3.25 26.78
N ILE A 201 -8.89 3.76 26.06
CA ILE A 201 -7.97 4.80 26.56
C ILE A 201 -8.19 6.16 25.90
N ASP A 202 -9.29 6.33 25.15
CA ASP A 202 -9.62 7.55 24.38
C ASP A 202 -8.48 8.01 23.44
N GLY A 203 -7.67 7.06 22.94
CA GLY A 203 -6.50 7.34 22.11
C GLY A 203 -5.29 7.92 22.85
N GLU A 204 -5.30 8.01 24.18
CA GLU A 204 -4.20 8.59 24.94
C GLU A 204 -2.88 7.85 24.72
N GLY A 205 -1.86 8.55 24.20
CA GLY A 205 -0.53 7.97 24.03
C GLY A 205 -0.39 7.03 22.83
N CYS A 206 -1.43 6.92 22.01
CA CYS A 206 -1.48 6.06 20.83
C CYS A 206 -1.62 6.87 19.55
N SER A 207 -1.01 6.41 18.46
CA SER A 207 -1.23 6.92 17.10
C SER A 207 -1.29 5.74 16.14
N MET A 208 -2.24 5.77 15.20
CA MET A 208 -2.45 4.69 14.23
C MET A 208 -2.50 5.22 12.79
N PHE A 209 -1.92 4.46 11.86
CA PHE A 209 -2.10 4.70 10.42
C PHE A 209 -2.03 3.40 9.60
N GLU A 210 -2.47 3.48 8.35
CA GLU A 210 -2.44 2.36 7.40
C GLU A 210 -1.22 2.42 6.48
N ALA A 211 -0.49 1.31 6.39
CA ALA A 211 0.61 1.15 5.45
C ALA A 211 0.12 1.20 3.99
N HIS A 212 1.05 1.49 3.08
CA HIS A 212 0.78 1.60 1.66
C HIS A 212 2.01 1.16 0.87
N ALA A 213 1.79 0.50 -0.28
CA ALA A 213 2.85 0.00 -1.15
C ALA A 213 3.84 1.07 -1.62
N ASN A 214 3.34 2.27 -1.93
CA ASN A 214 4.17 3.41 -2.32
C ASN A 214 4.72 4.14 -1.09
N MET A 215 6.06 4.23 -1.03
CA MET A 215 6.83 4.88 0.04
C MET A 215 6.47 6.36 0.27
N GLU A 216 6.14 7.13 -0.77
CA GLU A 216 5.74 8.53 -0.63
C GLU A 216 4.38 8.66 0.07
N ILE A 217 3.45 7.78 -0.27
CA ILE A 217 2.13 7.74 0.38
C ILE A 217 2.28 7.26 1.83
N PHE A 218 3.15 6.28 2.08
CA PHE A 218 3.50 5.85 3.42
C PHE A 218 4.05 7.03 4.25
N ARG A 219 5.01 7.77 3.69
CA ARG A 219 5.58 8.99 4.30
C ARG A 219 4.48 9.98 4.69
N ILE A 220 3.60 10.34 3.75
CA ILE A 220 2.51 11.30 3.99
C ILE A 220 1.55 10.80 5.09
N ARG A 221 1.18 9.51 5.09
CA ARG A 221 0.29 8.94 6.11
C ARG A 221 0.94 8.93 7.49
N LEU A 222 2.22 8.57 7.57
CA LEU A 222 3.00 8.66 8.81
C LEU A 222 3.07 10.11 9.32
N GLY A 223 3.34 11.06 8.42
CA GLY A 223 3.37 12.49 8.77
C GLY A 223 2.06 12.95 9.36
N LYS A 224 0.92 12.61 8.74
CA LYS A 224 -0.42 12.93 9.27
C LYS A 224 -0.66 12.30 10.65
N ALA A 225 -0.29 11.04 10.82
CA ALA A 225 -0.49 10.31 12.07
C ALA A 225 0.35 10.88 13.22
N LEU A 226 1.52 11.44 12.93
CA LEU A 226 2.42 12.07 13.90
C LEU A 226 2.27 13.60 13.97
N ASP A 227 1.30 14.19 13.27
CA ASP A 227 1.18 15.65 13.05
C ASP A 227 2.53 16.30 12.69
N PHE A 228 3.25 15.64 11.76
CA PHE A 228 4.57 16.00 11.29
C PHE A 228 4.52 16.42 9.82
N GLU A 229 4.77 17.71 9.60
CA GLU A 229 4.96 18.30 8.27
C GLU A 229 6.41 18.07 7.83
N PHE A 230 6.59 17.35 6.72
CA PHE A 230 7.91 17.18 6.11
C PHE A 230 8.43 18.52 5.59
N HIS A 231 9.75 18.64 5.43
CA HIS A 231 10.47 19.90 5.17
C HIS A 231 10.10 20.64 3.87
N GLU A 232 9.12 20.16 3.11
CA GLU A 232 8.50 20.82 1.98
C GLU A 232 7.94 22.21 2.36
N ASP A 233 7.51 22.41 3.61
CA ASP A 233 6.92 23.67 4.10
C ASP A 233 7.87 24.56 4.94
N TYR A 234 9.13 24.15 5.17
CA TYR A 234 10.07 24.98 5.95
C TYR A 234 10.54 26.18 5.11
N ILE A 235 10.10 27.39 5.46
CA ILE A 235 10.46 28.64 4.75
C ILE A 235 11.99 28.83 4.63
N GLY A 236 12.78 28.34 5.59
CA GLY A 236 14.24 28.39 5.48
C GLY A 236 14.82 27.55 4.34
N SER A 237 14.05 26.61 3.77
CA SER A 237 14.39 25.90 2.54
C SER A 237 14.31 26.80 1.30
N TYR A 238 13.60 27.94 1.33
CA TYR A 238 13.62 28.91 0.22
C TYR A 238 14.94 29.69 0.17
N PHE A 239 15.62 29.85 1.31
CA PHE A 239 16.90 30.57 1.42
C PHE A 239 18.11 29.62 1.38
N SER A 240 17.86 28.31 1.33
CA SER A 240 18.90 27.29 1.15
C SER A 240 18.77 26.75 -0.26
N GLU A 241 19.80 26.96 -1.08
CA GLU A 241 19.92 26.26 -2.36
C GLU A 241 19.82 24.75 -2.07
N ARG A 242 18.81 24.09 -2.62
CA ARG A 242 18.64 22.65 -2.45
C ARG A 242 19.85 21.99 -3.09
N GLY A 243 20.76 21.47 -2.26
CA GLY A 243 21.82 20.62 -2.76
C GLY A 243 21.20 19.42 -3.49
N PRO A 244 21.90 18.82 -4.49
CA PRO A 244 21.40 17.73 -5.32
C PRO A 244 21.09 16.41 -4.58
N ARG A 245 21.12 16.40 -3.23
CA ARG A 245 20.66 15.29 -2.41
C ARG A 245 19.16 15.46 -2.17
N GLU A 246 18.36 15.00 -3.13
CA GLU A 246 16.92 14.85 -2.93
C GLU A 246 16.67 13.99 -1.67
N SER A 247 15.84 14.50 -0.76
CA SER A 247 15.42 13.74 0.41
C SER A 247 14.52 12.60 -0.05
N THR A 248 15.02 11.36 0.00
CA THR A 248 14.18 10.19 -0.25
C THR A 248 13.15 10.04 0.85
N ALA A 249 12.00 9.44 0.54
CA ALA A 249 10.94 9.22 1.53
C ALA A 249 11.43 8.47 2.79
N LEU A 250 12.38 7.55 2.61
CA LEU A 250 12.97 6.75 3.70
C LEU A 250 13.76 7.63 4.68
N LEU A 251 14.57 8.58 4.18
CA LEU A 251 15.30 9.53 5.03
C LEU A 251 14.36 10.48 5.77
N ASP A 252 13.25 10.86 5.15
CA ASP A 252 12.25 11.72 5.78
C ASP A 252 11.48 10.99 6.90
N ILE A 253 11.12 9.72 6.69
CA ILE A 253 10.55 8.84 7.73
C ILE A 253 11.53 8.74 8.91
N GLU A 254 12.81 8.50 8.64
CA GLU A 254 13.85 8.43 9.66
C GLU A 254 14.01 9.75 10.45
N ARG A 255 13.88 10.90 9.77
CA ARG A 255 13.87 12.22 10.44
C ARG A 255 12.64 12.39 11.34
N ALA A 256 11.46 11.95 10.90
CA ALA A 256 10.24 12.00 11.71
C ALA A 256 10.41 11.13 12.98
N PHE A 257 10.96 9.92 12.85
CA PHE A 257 11.26 9.03 13.97
C PHE A 257 12.27 9.61 14.97
N ASN A 258 13.30 10.31 14.50
CA ASN A 258 14.23 11.05 15.37
C ASN A 258 13.55 12.17 16.17
N LYS A 259 12.46 12.76 15.66
CA LYS A 259 11.65 13.75 16.41
C LYS A 259 10.71 13.05 17.38
N LEU A 260 10.09 11.95 16.96
CA LEU A 260 9.22 11.12 17.79
C LEU A 260 9.97 10.62 19.03
N GLU A 261 11.21 10.17 18.87
CA GLU A 261 12.05 9.74 19.98
C GLU A 261 12.27 10.84 21.04
N LYS A 262 12.41 12.10 20.62
CA LYS A 262 12.52 13.25 21.53
C LYS A 262 11.22 13.52 22.27
N VAL A 263 10.08 13.39 21.59
CA VAL A 263 8.76 13.52 22.21
C VAL A 263 8.53 12.38 23.20
N ALA A 264 8.86 11.14 22.83
CA ALA A 264 8.76 9.97 23.68
C ALA A 264 9.60 10.11 24.95
N LEU A 265 10.86 10.56 24.83
CA LEU A 265 11.74 10.83 25.98
C LEU A 265 11.16 11.87 26.94
N LYS A 266 10.57 12.94 26.41
CA LYS A 266 9.94 14.00 27.21
C LYS A 266 8.69 13.47 27.90
N ARG A 267 7.80 12.79 27.16
CA ARG A 267 6.53 12.27 27.69
C ARG A 267 6.76 11.18 28.73
N ARG A 268 7.73 10.31 28.53
CA ARG A 268 8.07 9.25 29.50
C ARG A 268 8.48 9.80 30.86
N LYS A 269 9.16 10.95 30.92
CA LYS A 269 9.50 11.61 32.20
C LYS A 269 8.26 12.07 32.96
N THR A 270 7.18 12.39 32.26
CA THR A 270 5.95 12.94 32.85
C THR A 270 4.91 11.84 33.16
N PHE A 271 4.68 10.92 32.23
CA PHE A 271 3.61 9.91 32.30
C PHE A 271 4.12 8.50 32.64
N GLY A 272 5.42 8.22 32.49
CA GLY A 272 6.01 6.93 32.85
C GLY A 272 5.64 5.75 31.95
N LYS A 273 4.90 5.96 30.86
CA LYS A 273 4.49 4.94 29.87
C LYS A 273 5.13 5.21 28.49
N PRO A 274 5.38 4.17 27.67
CA PRO A 274 5.84 4.35 26.29
C PRO A 274 4.73 4.91 25.40
N LEU A 275 5.10 5.54 24.28
CA LEU A 275 4.16 5.87 23.21
C LEU A 275 3.83 4.62 22.39
N ILE A 276 2.61 4.50 21.89
CA ILE A 276 2.20 3.37 21.05
C ILE A 276 2.04 3.86 19.60
N LEU A 277 2.74 3.20 18.67
CA LEU A 277 2.61 3.46 17.24
C LEU A 277 2.07 2.21 16.55
N ILE A 278 0.87 2.29 16.02
CA ILE A 278 0.19 1.17 15.35
C ILE A 278 0.30 1.37 13.83
N ILE A 279 0.93 0.40 13.17
CA ILE A 279 1.04 0.35 11.71
C ILE A 279 0.13 -0.77 11.22
N ASN A 280 -1.00 -0.39 10.63
CA ASN A 280 -1.99 -1.31 10.13
C ASN A 280 -1.69 -1.75 8.70
N ALA A 281 -2.08 -2.97 8.34
CA ALA A 281 -1.98 -3.54 7.00
C ALA A 281 -0.56 -3.52 6.40
N VAL A 282 0.45 -3.92 7.19
CA VAL A 282 1.88 -3.93 6.79
C VAL A 282 2.14 -4.84 5.58
N HIS A 283 1.32 -5.87 5.40
CA HIS A 283 1.34 -6.74 4.23
C HIS A 283 1.09 -6.03 2.89
N LEU A 284 0.55 -4.80 2.90
CA LEU A 284 0.40 -3.98 1.69
C LEU A 284 1.73 -3.42 1.18
N LEU A 285 2.79 -3.46 2.00
CA LEU A 285 4.13 -3.22 1.49
C LEU A 285 4.46 -4.29 0.45
N ARG A 286 5.06 -3.89 -0.66
CA ARG A 286 5.47 -4.86 -1.69
C ARG A 286 6.72 -5.57 -1.22
N ASP A 287 6.85 -6.85 -1.57
CA ASP A 287 8.10 -7.59 -1.39
C ASP A 287 9.14 -7.22 -2.47
N ASN A 288 9.32 -5.91 -2.70
CA ASN A 288 10.34 -5.32 -3.55
C ASN A 288 11.45 -4.66 -2.70
N GLU A 289 12.50 -4.15 -3.34
CA GLU A 289 13.62 -3.51 -2.66
C GLU A 289 13.16 -2.38 -1.72
N ASP A 290 12.39 -1.41 -2.23
CA ASP A 290 11.86 -0.29 -1.42
C ASP A 290 11.03 -0.74 -0.20
N GLY A 291 10.14 -1.71 -0.39
CA GLY A 291 9.27 -2.22 0.68
C GLY A 291 10.05 -3.02 1.72
N ARG A 292 11.06 -3.79 1.30
CA ARG A 292 11.97 -4.52 2.18
C ARG A 292 12.83 -3.56 3.00
N ASP A 293 13.37 -2.51 2.38
CA ASP A 293 14.19 -1.50 3.05
C ASP A 293 13.37 -0.70 4.07
N LEU A 294 12.12 -0.34 3.73
CA LEU A 294 11.21 0.32 4.66
C LEU A 294 10.86 -0.58 5.85
N LEU A 295 10.52 -1.85 5.60
CA LEU A 295 10.19 -2.80 6.68
C LEU A 295 11.40 -3.02 7.60
N GLU A 296 12.61 -3.09 7.03
CA GLU A 296 13.84 -3.20 7.78
C GLU A 296 14.11 -1.96 8.64
N LEU A 297 13.93 -0.75 8.10
CA LEU A 297 14.05 0.50 8.87
C LEU A 297 13.05 0.54 10.04
N LEU A 298 11.79 0.17 9.78
CA LEU A 298 10.75 0.10 10.82
C LEU A 298 11.12 -0.89 11.91
N GLN A 299 11.66 -2.06 11.54
CA GLN A 299 12.08 -3.07 12.49
C GLN A 299 13.28 -2.60 13.35
N GLN A 300 14.30 -2.01 12.73
CA GLN A 300 15.47 -1.50 13.45
C GLN A 300 15.06 -0.46 14.50
N ARG A 301 14.13 0.44 14.13
CA ARG A 301 13.56 1.42 15.07
C ARG A 301 12.70 0.76 16.16
N ALA A 302 11.90 -0.24 15.81
CA ALA A 302 11.10 -0.99 16.77
C ALA A 302 11.98 -1.66 17.84
N GLU A 303 13.06 -2.32 17.42
CA GLU A 303 14.02 -2.99 18.32
C GLU A 303 14.69 -1.99 19.28
N GLN A 304 15.15 -0.85 18.75
CA GLN A 304 15.77 0.19 19.56
C GLN A 304 14.80 0.81 20.58
N TRP A 305 13.56 1.07 20.17
CA TRP A 305 12.55 1.68 21.05
C TRP A 305 11.98 0.71 22.08
N ALA A 306 11.83 -0.56 21.72
CA ALA A 306 11.49 -1.62 22.66
C ALA A 306 12.58 -1.77 23.73
N ALA A 307 13.86 -1.82 23.34
CA ALA A 307 14.97 -1.90 24.30
C ALA A 307 15.04 -0.71 25.26
N SER A 308 14.72 0.48 24.78
CA SER A 308 14.74 1.71 25.59
C SER A 308 13.41 1.99 26.32
N ASN A 309 12.33 1.25 26.06
CA ASN A 309 10.98 1.51 26.59
C ASN A 309 10.46 2.92 26.28
N LEU A 310 10.69 3.41 25.06
CA LEU A 310 10.24 4.75 24.63
C LEU A 310 8.99 4.68 23.76
N VAL A 311 8.98 3.79 22.78
CA VAL A 311 7.89 3.59 21.82
C VAL A 311 7.69 2.09 21.64
N THR A 312 6.45 1.64 21.68
CA THR A 312 6.05 0.28 21.32
C THR A 312 5.41 0.34 19.94
N ILE A 313 6.01 -0.33 18.95
CA ILE A 313 5.41 -0.47 17.62
C ILE A 313 4.53 -1.71 17.58
N VAL A 314 3.33 -1.59 17.02
CA VAL A 314 2.44 -2.71 16.74
C VAL A 314 2.26 -2.83 15.23
N PHE A 315 2.83 -3.88 14.65
CA PHE A 315 2.64 -4.24 13.25
C PHE A 315 1.40 -5.14 13.12
N ASN A 316 0.44 -4.77 12.27
CA ASN A 316 -0.68 -5.65 11.91
C ASN A 316 -0.52 -6.14 10.48
N SER A 317 -0.47 -7.46 10.29
CA SER A 317 -0.30 -8.11 8.99
C SER A 317 -1.31 -9.24 8.81
N ASP A 318 -1.73 -9.43 7.56
CA ASP A 318 -2.56 -10.57 7.17
C ASP A 318 -1.64 -11.70 6.67
N ASP A 319 -0.64 -11.32 5.87
CA ASP A 319 0.28 -12.25 5.21
C ASP A 319 1.46 -12.70 6.09
N TYR A 320 1.95 -13.90 5.82
CA TYR A 320 3.09 -14.54 6.49
C TYR A 320 4.46 -13.98 6.08
N TRP A 321 4.59 -13.41 4.88
CA TRP A 321 5.90 -12.93 4.39
C TRP A 321 6.50 -11.84 5.30
N VAL A 322 5.64 -11.01 5.91
CA VAL A 322 6.07 -9.99 6.89
C VAL A 322 6.71 -10.65 8.11
N TYR A 323 6.11 -11.73 8.63
CA TYR A 323 6.70 -12.50 9.72
C TYR A 323 8.01 -13.15 9.30
N GLU A 324 8.08 -13.78 8.11
CA GLU A 324 9.30 -14.42 7.60
C GLU A 324 10.47 -13.42 7.55
N ARG A 325 10.23 -12.20 7.07
CA ARG A 325 11.24 -11.14 6.98
C ARG A 325 11.64 -10.62 8.36
N LEU A 326 10.67 -10.27 9.21
CA LEU A 326 10.94 -9.73 10.54
C LEU A 326 11.66 -10.75 11.44
N LYS A 327 11.40 -12.05 11.26
CA LYS A 327 12.05 -13.11 12.05
C LYS A 327 13.58 -13.08 12.03
N GLN A 328 14.19 -12.54 10.96
CA GLN A 328 15.65 -12.52 10.78
C GLN A 328 16.37 -11.61 11.80
N LEU A 329 15.76 -10.47 12.14
CA LEU A 329 16.33 -9.46 13.04
C LEU A 329 15.55 -9.35 14.36
N ALA A 330 14.63 -10.27 14.62
CA ALA A 330 13.75 -10.24 15.78
C ALA A 330 14.45 -10.76 17.05
N THR A 331 14.75 -9.85 17.97
CA THR A 331 15.19 -10.15 19.35
C THR A 331 14.11 -9.83 20.37
N ARG A 332 13.30 -8.79 20.14
CA ARG A 332 12.24 -8.33 21.05
C ARG A 332 10.84 -8.43 20.48
N MET A 333 10.70 -9.00 19.28
CA MET A 333 9.41 -9.19 18.63
C MET A 333 8.58 -10.22 19.38
N GLU A 334 7.34 -9.87 19.68
CA GLU A 334 6.34 -10.82 20.15
C GLU A 334 5.25 -11.00 19.10
N VAL A 335 4.97 -12.25 18.74
CA VAL A 335 3.95 -12.57 17.73
C VAL A 335 2.66 -12.99 18.42
N THR A 336 1.56 -12.34 18.07
CA THR A 336 0.22 -12.73 18.52
C THR A 336 -0.59 -13.15 17.31
N SER A 337 -0.88 -14.45 17.20
CA SER A 337 -1.71 -15.00 16.14
C SER A 337 -3.18 -14.89 16.50
N ILE A 338 -3.94 -14.14 15.71
CA ILE A 338 -5.38 -13.96 15.87
C ILE A 338 -6.07 -14.87 14.87
N THR A 339 -6.79 -15.87 15.39
CA THR A 339 -7.46 -16.88 14.57
C THR A 339 -8.98 -16.69 14.57
N ASP A 340 -9.67 -17.52 13.80
CA ASP A 340 -11.12 -17.63 13.81
C ASP A 340 -11.67 -17.96 15.20
N LEU A 341 -12.89 -17.51 15.50
CA LEU A 341 -13.50 -17.75 16.80
C LEU A 341 -13.79 -19.24 17.05
N PRO A 342 -13.55 -19.73 18.28
CA PRO A 342 -14.05 -21.03 18.72
C PRO A 342 -15.58 -21.12 18.62
N LYS A 343 -16.13 -22.33 18.49
CA LYS A 343 -17.57 -22.56 18.24
C LYS A 343 -18.48 -21.81 19.21
N ASN A 344 -18.22 -21.92 20.50
CA ASN A 344 -19.02 -21.27 21.54
C ASN A 344 -19.01 -19.73 21.41
N GLN A 345 -17.83 -19.15 21.18
CA GLN A 345 -17.67 -17.71 21.01
C GLN A 345 -18.30 -17.24 19.69
N ALA A 346 -18.16 -18.01 18.61
CA ALA A 346 -18.74 -17.73 17.30
C ALA A 346 -20.27 -17.75 17.32
N ILE A 347 -20.89 -18.74 17.97
CA ILE A 347 -22.35 -18.83 18.14
C ILE A 347 -22.86 -17.66 18.98
N SER A 348 -22.18 -17.34 20.08
CA SER A 348 -22.53 -16.17 20.88
C SER A 348 -22.40 -14.87 20.08
N ALA A 349 -21.38 -14.76 19.23
CA ALA A 349 -21.18 -13.61 18.35
C ALA A 349 -22.29 -13.53 17.28
N LEU A 350 -22.64 -14.62 16.64
CA LEU A 350 -23.70 -14.63 15.64
C LEU A 350 -25.06 -14.23 16.23
N CYS A 351 -25.38 -14.75 17.43
CA CYS A 351 -26.61 -14.41 18.15
C CYS A 351 -26.71 -12.92 18.50
N LYS A 352 -25.63 -12.33 19.03
CA LYS A 352 -25.61 -10.91 19.38
C LYS A 352 -25.64 -10.02 18.12
N TYR A 353 -24.96 -10.39 17.03
CA TYR A 353 -25.10 -9.66 15.76
C TYR A 353 -26.54 -9.65 15.26
N ARG A 354 -27.22 -10.80 15.32
CA ARG A 354 -28.63 -10.94 14.92
C ARG A 354 -29.56 -10.08 15.77
N CYS A 355 -29.35 -10.08 17.09
CA CYS A 355 -30.06 -9.17 17.99
C CYS A 355 -29.80 -7.70 17.63
N LYS A 356 -28.58 -7.33 17.23
CA LYS A 356 -28.26 -5.94 16.87
C LYS A 356 -28.95 -5.47 15.59
N TYR A 357 -28.96 -6.30 14.55
CA TYR A 357 -29.47 -5.90 13.23
C TYR A 357 -30.99 -6.11 13.09
N PHE A 358 -31.52 -7.18 13.66
CA PHE A 358 -32.93 -7.58 13.49
C PHE A 358 -33.70 -7.63 14.82
N SER A 359 -33.06 -7.45 15.98
CA SER A 359 -33.68 -7.66 17.30
C SER A 359 -34.26 -9.07 17.51
N GLU A 360 -33.72 -10.06 16.78
CA GLU A 360 -34.16 -11.44 16.79
C GLU A 360 -33.12 -12.36 17.46
N LYS A 361 -33.61 -13.37 18.18
CA LYS A 361 -32.81 -14.47 18.70
C LYS A 361 -33.09 -15.72 17.86
N PRO A 362 -32.26 -16.04 16.87
CA PRO A 362 -32.43 -17.24 16.06
C PRO A 362 -32.26 -18.50 16.91
N ASP A 363 -32.85 -19.60 16.43
CA ASP A 363 -32.72 -20.90 17.09
C ASP A 363 -31.27 -21.39 17.10
N LYS A 364 -30.88 -22.13 18.14
CA LYS A 364 -29.53 -22.65 18.32
C LYS A 364 -29.12 -23.60 17.19
N THR A 365 -30.07 -24.38 16.69
CA THR A 365 -29.85 -25.33 15.59
C THR A 365 -29.36 -24.60 14.32
N VAL A 366 -30.01 -23.49 13.97
CA VAL A 366 -29.64 -22.66 12.81
C VAL A 366 -28.27 -22.00 13.03
N LEU A 367 -27.99 -21.53 14.25
CA LEU A 367 -26.69 -20.95 14.59
C LEU A 367 -25.54 -21.96 14.49
N GLU A 368 -25.77 -23.19 14.94
CA GLU A 368 -24.82 -24.29 14.80
C GLU A 368 -24.60 -24.67 13.34
N GLU A 369 -25.68 -24.76 12.55
CA GLU A 369 -25.58 -25.04 11.11
C GLU A 369 -24.79 -23.96 10.36
N VAL A 370 -25.03 -22.68 10.68
CA VAL A 370 -24.25 -21.57 10.11
C VAL A 370 -22.77 -21.69 10.46
N TYR A 371 -22.44 -22.00 11.72
CA TYR A 371 -21.05 -22.22 12.14
C TYR A 371 -20.42 -23.39 11.40
N ASP A 372 -21.15 -24.48 11.21
CA ASP A 372 -20.65 -25.65 10.52
C ASP A 372 -20.35 -25.34 9.05
N ARG A 373 -21.15 -24.50 8.38
CA ARG A 373 -20.94 -24.07 6.99
C ARG A 373 -19.79 -23.07 6.81
N VAL A 374 -19.73 -22.04 7.65
CA VAL A 374 -18.91 -20.83 7.42
C VAL A 374 -17.72 -20.71 8.37
N GLY A 375 -17.74 -21.39 9.51
CA GLY A 375 -16.71 -21.32 10.53
C GLY A 375 -16.76 -20.07 11.41
N GLY A 376 -15.64 -19.78 12.08
CA GLY A 376 -15.53 -18.73 13.10
C GLY A 376 -15.06 -17.36 12.60
N ARG A 377 -14.92 -17.15 11.28
CA ARG A 377 -14.41 -15.91 10.69
C ARG A 377 -15.40 -14.76 10.89
N LEU A 378 -14.99 -13.69 11.58
CA LEU A 378 -15.87 -12.57 11.94
C LEU A 378 -16.51 -11.88 10.74
N THR A 379 -15.76 -11.65 9.66
CA THR A 379 -16.31 -11.02 8.45
C THR A 379 -17.47 -11.83 7.87
N PHE A 380 -17.36 -13.15 7.84
CA PHE A 380 -18.43 -14.00 7.33
C PHE A 380 -19.61 -14.08 8.30
N LEU A 381 -19.36 -14.23 9.60
CA LEU A 381 -20.42 -14.20 10.62
C LEU A 381 -21.21 -12.88 10.58
N ASN A 382 -20.53 -11.76 10.42
CA ASN A 382 -21.16 -10.44 10.29
C ASN A 382 -21.98 -10.33 8.98
N ARG A 383 -21.47 -10.84 7.85
CA ARG A 383 -22.19 -10.88 6.58
C ARG A 383 -23.46 -11.73 6.68
N VAL A 384 -23.35 -12.92 7.27
CA VAL A 384 -24.49 -13.82 7.50
C VAL A 384 -25.48 -13.21 8.49
N ALA A 385 -25.03 -12.47 9.52
CA ALA A 385 -25.95 -11.85 10.47
C ALA A 385 -26.79 -10.70 9.90
N LYS A 386 -26.32 -10.05 8.82
CA LYS A 386 -27.01 -8.94 8.15
C LYS A 386 -28.04 -9.39 7.12
N SER A 387 -27.97 -10.63 6.64
CA SER A 387 -28.88 -11.14 5.62
C SER A 387 -30.27 -11.43 6.19
N LYS A 388 -31.28 -11.58 5.34
CA LYS A 388 -32.60 -12.08 5.81
C LYS A 388 -32.55 -13.58 6.03
N ASP A 389 -32.04 -14.32 5.03
CA ASP A 389 -31.81 -15.76 5.12
C ASP A 389 -30.33 -16.04 5.44
N MET A 390 -30.07 -16.67 6.59
CA MET A 390 -28.72 -17.02 7.02
C MET A 390 -28.12 -18.14 6.18
N LEU A 391 -28.90 -19.18 5.89
CA LEU A 391 -28.41 -20.40 5.26
C LEU A 391 -28.11 -20.16 3.78
N GLU A 392 -29.01 -19.47 3.08
CA GLU A 392 -28.77 -19.06 1.69
C GLU A 392 -27.51 -18.20 1.56
N THR A 393 -27.27 -17.32 2.54
CA THR A 393 -26.05 -16.49 2.55
C THR A 393 -24.79 -17.30 2.82
N CYS A 394 -24.86 -18.37 3.61
CA CYS A 394 -23.74 -19.29 3.80
C CYS A 394 -23.35 -19.95 2.47
N ASP A 395 -24.33 -20.42 1.72
CA ASP A 395 -24.11 -21.06 0.41
C ASP A 395 -23.56 -20.06 -0.61
N ALA A 396 -24.08 -18.83 -0.62
CA ALA A 396 -23.54 -17.76 -1.43
C ALA A 396 -22.09 -17.39 -1.08
N ILE A 397 -21.68 -17.51 0.18
CA ILE A 397 -20.28 -17.30 0.60
C ILE A 397 -19.40 -18.42 0.04
N ILE A 398 -19.80 -19.68 0.19
CA ILE A 398 -19.05 -20.84 -0.33
C ILE A 398 -18.90 -20.73 -1.86
N ASP A 399 -19.97 -20.42 -2.58
CA ASP A 399 -19.94 -20.21 -4.03
C ASP A 399 -19.06 -19.01 -4.43
N THR A 400 -19.04 -17.93 -3.64
CA THR A 400 -18.14 -16.80 -3.90
C THR A 400 -16.68 -17.19 -3.75
N GLU A 401 -16.31 -17.93 -2.70
CA GLU A 401 -14.93 -18.39 -2.48
C GLU A 401 -14.51 -19.41 -3.56
N LYS A 402 -15.42 -20.31 -3.95
CA LYS A 402 -15.21 -21.24 -5.06
C LYS A 402 -14.92 -20.50 -6.37
N ARG A 403 -15.77 -19.54 -6.74
CA ARG A 403 -15.57 -18.72 -7.94
C ARG A 403 -14.28 -17.92 -7.87
N TRP A 404 -13.93 -17.38 -6.69
CA TRP A 404 -12.66 -16.69 -6.49
C TRP A 404 -11.48 -17.61 -6.80
N PHE A 405 -11.44 -18.81 -6.21
CA PHE A 405 -10.38 -19.77 -6.46
C PHE A 405 -10.31 -20.22 -7.93
N LEU A 406 -11.44 -20.55 -8.55
CA LEU A 406 -11.50 -20.96 -9.96
C LEU A 406 -11.03 -19.85 -10.91
N ASN A 407 -11.42 -18.59 -10.64
CA ASN A 407 -10.97 -17.46 -11.46
C ASN A 407 -9.45 -17.24 -11.40
N GLN A 408 -8.80 -17.61 -10.29
CA GLN A 408 -7.35 -17.47 -10.13
C GLN A 408 -6.58 -18.70 -10.63
N CYS A 409 -7.11 -19.91 -10.43
CA CYS A 409 -6.33 -21.14 -10.49
C CYS A 409 -6.97 -22.27 -11.32
N TRP A 410 -7.85 -21.98 -12.28
CA TRP A 410 -8.42 -23.04 -13.13
C TRP A 410 -7.44 -23.61 -14.16
N ILE A 411 -7.55 -24.92 -14.39
CA ILE A 411 -6.70 -25.71 -15.27
C ILE A 411 -7.36 -25.95 -16.64
N LEU A 412 -6.56 -25.92 -17.70
CA LEU A 412 -7.06 -25.96 -19.10
C LEU A 412 -7.06 -27.35 -19.74
N GLY A 413 -6.38 -28.34 -19.17
CA GLY A 413 -6.28 -29.68 -19.75
C GLY A 413 -5.25 -29.79 -20.87
N MET A 414 -5.39 -30.83 -21.72
CA MET A 414 -4.47 -31.09 -22.84
C MET A 414 -4.54 -30.06 -23.96
N GLU A 415 -5.69 -29.39 -24.11
CA GLU A 415 -5.95 -28.43 -25.19
C GLU A 415 -5.30 -27.06 -24.94
N MET A 416 -4.56 -26.93 -23.84
CA MET A 416 -3.79 -25.75 -23.49
C MET A 416 -2.74 -25.39 -24.57
N ASP A 417 -2.70 -24.11 -24.92
CA ASP A 417 -1.69 -23.49 -25.77
C ASP A 417 -0.33 -23.34 -25.06
N ASP A 418 0.77 -23.33 -25.80
CA ASP A 418 2.12 -23.23 -25.26
C ASP A 418 2.37 -21.87 -24.57
N ASP A 419 1.72 -20.81 -25.03
CA ASP A 419 1.89 -19.43 -24.52
C ASP A 419 1.33 -19.21 -23.10
N VAL A 420 0.42 -20.08 -22.62
CA VAL A 420 -0.21 -19.95 -21.29
C VAL A 420 0.44 -20.85 -20.23
N MET A 421 1.60 -21.44 -20.55
CA MET A 421 2.31 -22.42 -19.72
C MET A 421 2.60 -21.89 -18.29
N ASP A 422 3.05 -20.64 -18.14
CA ASP A 422 3.38 -20.09 -16.80
C ASP A 422 2.14 -19.91 -15.91
N GLN A 423 1.04 -19.43 -16.47
CA GLN A 423 -0.24 -19.35 -15.75
C GLN A 423 -0.70 -20.74 -15.34
N GLN A 424 -0.48 -21.75 -16.18
CA GLN A 424 -0.96 -23.10 -15.92
C GLN A 424 -0.07 -23.88 -14.97
N LYS A 425 1.23 -23.55 -14.88
CA LYS A 425 2.07 -23.95 -13.73
C LYS A 425 1.55 -23.38 -12.42
N TYR A 426 1.16 -22.11 -12.43
CA TYR A 426 0.57 -21.45 -11.26
C TYR A 426 -0.80 -22.06 -10.89
N ALA A 427 -1.69 -22.32 -11.85
CA ALA A 427 -2.99 -22.91 -11.60
C ALA A 427 -2.89 -24.38 -11.11
N SER A 428 -2.10 -25.21 -11.82
CA SER A 428 -1.95 -26.63 -11.48
C SER A 428 -1.29 -26.85 -10.12
N ALA A 429 -0.30 -26.03 -9.74
CA ALA A 429 0.32 -26.14 -8.41
C ALA A 429 -0.69 -25.85 -7.27
N ALA A 430 -1.58 -24.87 -7.45
CA ALA A 430 -2.66 -24.60 -6.50
C ALA A 430 -3.65 -25.78 -6.43
N MET A 431 -4.03 -26.35 -7.58
CA MET A 431 -4.96 -27.49 -7.64
C MET A 431 -4.40 -28.75 -6.97
N VAL A 432 -3.12 -29.07 -7.17
CA VAL A 432 -2.44 -30.20 -6.52
C VAL A 432 -2.37 -29.99 -5.00
N LEU A 433 -2.13 -28.76 -4.55
CA LEU A 433 -2.14 -28.43 -3.13
C LEU A 433 -3.54 -28.55 -2.53
N ALA A 434 -4.58 -28.07 -3.21
CA ALA A 434 -5.98 -28.22 -2.80
C ALA A 434 -6.38 -29.70 -2.69
N GLN A 435 -6.04 -30.52 -3.70
CA GLN A 435 -6.26 -31.97 -3.68
C GLN A 435 -5.56 -32.63 -2.48
N SER A 436 -4.33 -32.19 -2.16
CA SER A 436 -3.57 -32.69 -1.01
C SER A 436 -4.20 -32.31 0.33
N LEU A 437 -4.78 -31.12 0.45
CA LEU A 437 -5.52 -30.69 1.65
C LEU A 437 -6.83 -31.48 1.81
N VAL A 438 -7.56 -31.74 0.73
CA VAL A 438 -8.77 -32.58 0.74
C VAL A 438 -8.43 -34.03 1.12
N ALA A 439 -7.31 -34.57 0.62
CA ALA A 439 -6.83 -35.88 1.03
C ALA A 439 -6.42 -35.91 2.51
N ALA A 440 -5.78 -34.85 3.01
CA ALA A 440 -5.45 -34.71 4.42
C ALA A 440 -6.73 -34.62 5.29
N GLU A 441 -7.77 -33.92 4.84
CA GLU A 441 -9.08 -33.84 5.49
C GLU A 441 -9.72 -35.23 5.65
N LYS A 442 -9.69 -36.06 4.60
CA LYS A 442 -10.22 -37.43 4.64
C LYS A 442 -9.48 -38.33 5.63
N SER A 443 -8.23 -38.01 5.96
CA SER A 443 -7.43 -38.74 6.96
C SER A 443 -7.69 -38.30 8.41
N GLN A 444 -8.46 -37.23 8.63
CA GLN A 444 -8.77 -36.72 9.96
C GLN A 444 -9.95 -37.46 10.61
N SER A 445 -9.81 -37.75 11.90
CA SER A 445 -10.85 -38.47 12.68
C SER A 445 -12.10 -37.65 12.98
N SER A 446 -11.98 -36.32 13.03
CA SER A 446 -13.07 -35.39 13.37
C SER A 446 -12.78 -34.02 12.73
N PRO A 447 -13.81 -33.32 12.21
CA PRO A 447 -13.67 -31.96 11.70
C PRO A 447 -13.56 -30.89 12.79
N TYR A 448 -13.77 -31.26 14.06
CA TYR A 448 -13.72 -30.31 15.20
C TYR A 448 -12.58 -30.64 16.16
N SER A 449 -11.96 -29.60 16.71
CA SER A 449 -11.01 -29.70 17.81
C SER A 449 -11.68 -30.25 19.07
N PRO A 450 -11.11 -31.27 19.74
CA PRO A 450 -11.61 -31.78 21.01
C PRO A 450 -11.59 -30.76 22.17
N SER A 451 -10.75 -29.72 22.09
CA SER A 451 -10.62 -28.71 23.15
C SER A 451 -11.79 -27.73 23.14
N ASP A 452 -11.93 -26.99 22.04
CA ASP A 452 -12.75 -25.77 21.98
C ASP A 452 -13.87 -25.86 20.94
N GLY A 453 -14.03 -27.03 20.30
CA GLY A 453 -15.02 -27.29 19.25
C GLY A 453 -14.79 -26.48 17.97
N SER A 454 -13.62 -25.85 17.82
CA SER A 454 -13.25 -25.09 16.62
C SER A 454 -13.09 -26.00 15.40
N HIS A 455 -13.37 -25.49 14.21
CA HIS A 455 -13.07 -26.22 12.97
C HIS A 455 -11.57 -26.51 12.85
N LEU A 456 -11.24 -27.78 12.66
CA LEU A 456 -9.88 -28.25 12.46
C LEU A 456 -9.60 -28.36 10.96
N THR A 457 -9.34 -27.22 10.33
CA THR A 457 -8.96 -27.18 8.90
C THR A 457 -7.70 -28.03 8.68
N PRO A 458 -7.64 -28.87 7.63
CA PRO A 458 -6.43 -29.64 7.31
C PRO A 458 -5.23 -28.72 7.12
N GLN A 459 -4.07 -29.18 7.60
CA GLN A 459 -2.84 -28.41 7.56
C GLN A 459 -1.68 -29.26 7.05
N ILE A 460 -0.84 -28.67 6.23
CA ILE A 460 0.37 -29.29 5.68
C ILE A 460 1.56 -28.41 6.06
N PRO A 461 2.65 -28.95 6.63
CA PRO A 461 3.86 -28.16 6.89
C PRO A 461 4.36 -27.45 5.63
N LEU A 462 4.79 -26.19 5.75
CA LEU A 462 5.18 -25.35 4.61
C LEU A 462 6.23 -26.00 3.69
N HIS A 463 7.21 -26.71 4.25
CA HIS A 463 8.21 -27.41 3.46
C HIS A 463 7.61 -28.57 2.64
N LYS A 464 6.61 -29.28 3.17
CA LYS A 464 5.89 -30.33 2.45
C LYS A 464 4.96 -29.75 1.39
N ALA A 465 4.28 -28.64 1.69
CA ALA A 465 3.46 -27.93 0.70
C ALA A 465 4.32 -27.51 -0.51
N ARG A 466 5.52 -26.94 -0.25
CA ARG A 466 6.50 -26.61 -1.29
C ARG A 466 6.95 -27.84 -2.10
N GLN A 467 7.11 -29.00 -1.46
CA GLN A 467 7.45 -30.25 -2.14
C GLN A 467 6.31 -30.72 -3.06
N ILE A 468 5.07 -30.73 -2.55
CA ILE A 468 3.86 -31.15 -3.28
C ILE A 468 3.66 -30.30 -4.53
N MET A 469 3.83 -28.97 -4.40
CA MET A 469 3.60 -28.03 -5.48
C MET A 469 4.71 -28.03 -6.53
N THR A 470 5.91 -28.52 -6.19
CA THR A 470 7.18 -28.44 -6.96
C THR A 470 7.70 -27.00 -7.22
N ARG A 471 6.82 -26.00 -7.30
CA ARG A 471 7.11 -24.56 -7.38
C ARG A 471 6.92 -23.89 -6.03
N ALA A 472 8.01 -23.81 -5.27
CA ALA A 472 8.00 -23.29 -3.89
C ALA A 472 7.76 -21.77 -3.78
N ASP A 473 7.92 -21.04 -4.87
CA ASP A 473 7.78 -19.58 -4.97
C ASP A 473 6.31 -19.12 -4.95
N PHE A 474 5.41 -19.86 -5.61
CA PHE A 474 3.99 -19.47 -5.71
C PHE A 474 3.23 -19.45 -4.38
N ILE A 475 3.73 -20.13 -3.35
CA ILE A 475 3.04 -20.19 -2.05
C ILE A 475 2.87 -18.83 -1.40
N LYS A 476 3.78 -17.87 -1.68
CA LYS A 476 3.67 -16.50 -1.17
C LYS A 476 2.54 -15.74 -1.85
N ASP A 477 2.40 -15.89 -3.16
CA ASP A 477 1.34 -15.25 -3.93
C ASP A 477 -0.03 -15.81 -3.52
N TYR A 478 -0.12 -17.12 -3.33
CA TYR A 478 -1.32 -17.78 -2.82
C TYR A 478 -1.79 -17.27 -1.45
N ASP A 479 -0.84 -16.99 -0.54
CA ASP A 479 -1.10 -16.37 0.77
C ASP A 479 -1.62 -14.95 0.59
N HIS A 480 -0.96 -14.15 -0.25
CA HIS A 480 -1.35 -12.78 -0.55
C HIS A 480 -2.77 -12.67 -1.17
N PHE A 481 -3.13 -13.60 -2.04
CA PHE A 481 -4.46 -13.66 -2.66
C PHE A 481 -5.53 -14.31 -1.78
N ASN A 482 -5.19 -14.71 -0.53
CA ASN A 482 -6.09 -15.37 0.43
C ASN A 482 -6.70 -16.66 -0.14
N LEU A 483 -5.94 -17.43 -0.94
CA LEU A 483 -6.35 -18.75 -1.43
C LEU A 483 -5.97 -19.83 -0.41
N PHE A 484 -4.73 -19.74 0.05
CA PHE A 484 -4.17 -20.55 1.11
C PHE A 484 -3.65 -19.60 2.19
N THR A 485 -3.54 -20.05 3.43
CA THR A 485 -2.92 -19.26 4.51
C THR A 485 -1.74 -20.01 5.08
N ILE A 486 -0.64 -19.30 5.30
CA ILE A 486 0.50 -19.78 6.07
C ILE A 486 0.36 -19.30 7.52
N THR A 487 0.15 -20.23 8.43
CA THR A 487 0.08 -19.95 9.87
C THR A 487 1.43 -19.48 10.44
N SER A 488 1.42 -18.84 11.61
CA SER A 488 2.65 -18.42 12.32
C SER A 488 3.59 -19.59 12.65
N GLN A 489 3.07 -20.81 12.71
CA GLN A 489 3.82 -22.06 12.92
C GLN A 489 4.34 -22.67 11.61
N ALA A 490 4.23 -21.96 10.49
CA ALA A 490 4.63 -22.42 9.15
C ALA A 490 3.89 -23.69 8.68
N TYR A 491 2.58 -23.75 8.94
CA TYR A 491 1.66 -24.69 8.31
C TYR A 491 0.79 -23.99 7.28
N VAL A 492 0.55 -24.64 6.15
CA VAL A 492 -0.32 -24.21 5.06
C VAL A 492 -1.68 -24.87 5.22
N ARG A 493 -2.74 -24.08 5.13
CA ARG A 493 -4.13 -24.52 5.11
C ARG A 493 -4.92 -23.74 4.07
N ALA A 494 -6.15 -24.16 3.77
CA ALA A 494 -7.09 -23.31 3.06
C ALA A 494 -7.32 -22.02 3.87
N ASP A 495 -7.53 -20.88 3.20
CA ASP A 495 -7.72 -19.60 3.90
C ASP A 495 -8.82 -19.71 4.95
N SER A 496 -9.96 -20.26 4.57
CA SER A 496 -11.15 -20.34 5.41
C SER A 496 -11.87 -21.69 5.31
N VAL A 497 -12.83 -21.92 6.20
CA VAL A 497 -13.72 -23.10 6.15
C VAL A 497 -14.53 -23.13 4.83
N PRO A 498 -15.13 -22.02 4.35
CA PRO A 498 -15.73 -21.97 3.02
C PRO A 498 -14.76 -22.32 1.88
N MET A 499 -13.51 -21.88 1.95
CA MET A 499 -12.49 -22.20 0.94
C MET A 499 -12.16 -23.71 0.95
N GLN A 500 -12.01 -24.32 2.12
CA GLN A 500 -11.81 -25.78 2.22
C GLN A 500 -12.99 -26.56 1.65
N ARG A 501 -14.22 -26.11 1.88
CA ARG A 501 -15.43 -26.69 1.26
C ARG A 501 -15.42 -26.53 -0.25
N ALA A 502 -15.01 -25.37 -0.76
CA ALA A 502 -14.85 -25.15 -2.19
C ALA A 502 -13.82 -26.10 -2.81
N PHE A 503 -12.68 -26.35 -2.14
CA PHE A 503 -11.71 -27.35 -2.60
C PHE A 503 -12.31 -28.74 -2.67
N ARG A 504 -13.10 -29.13 -1.66
CA ARG A 504 -13.80 -30.41 -1.65
C ARG A 504 -14.73 -30.54 -2.85
N GLU A 505 -15.58 -29.55 -3.10
CA GLU A 505 -16.51 -29.56 -4.24
C GLU A 505 -15.80 -29.63 -5.59
N ILE A 506 -14.66 -28.96 -5.75
CA ILE A 506 -13.88 -28.98 -7.00
C ILE A 506 -13.19 -30.34 -7.18
N CYS A 507 -12.59 -30.88 -6.12
CA CYS A 507 -11.88 -32.15 -6.17
C CYS A 507 -12.81 -33.36 -6.32
N GLU A 508 -14.09 -33.21 -5.96
CA GLU A 508 -15.13 -34.24 -6.11
C GLU A 508 -15.88 -34.15 -7.45
N GLU A 509 -15.58 -33.14 -8.29
CA GLU A 509 -16.19 -33.00 -9.62
C GLU A 509 -15.78 -34.16 -10.54
N GLU A 510 -16.75 -34.69 -11.30
CA GLU A 510 -16.50 -35.83 -12.20
C GLU A 510 -15.46 -35.47 -13.26
N GLY A 511 -14.40 -36.28 -13.36
CA GLY A 511 -13.32 -36.07 -14.33
C GLY A 511 -12.25 -35.05 -13.90
N PHE A 512 -12.33 -34.47 -12.70
CA PHE A 512 -11.33 -33.52 -12.20
C PHE A 512 -9.90 -34.11 -12.20
N ASP A 513 -9.73 -35.31 -11.63
CA ASP A 513 -8.40 -35.95 -11.53
C ASP A 513 -7.78 -36.20 -12.92
N GLU A 514 -8.61 -36.61 -13.89
CA GLU A 514 -8.17 -36.82 -15.27
C GLU A 514 -7.80 -35.49 -15.95
N HIS A 515 -8.60 -34.44 -15.73
CA HIS A 515 -8.36 -33.10 -16.27
C HIS A 515 -7.06 -32.47 -15.70
N LEU A 516 -6.80 -32.68 -14.41
CA LEU A 516 -5.57 -32.26 -13.74
C LEU A 516 -4.36 -33.03 -14.28
N ALA A 517 -4.46 -34.37 -14.38
CA ALA A 517 -3.39 -35.20 -14.94
C ALA A 517 -3.06 -34.80 -16.40
N LYS A 518 -4.09 -34.51 -17.20
CA LYS A 518 -3.96 -33.99 -18.56
C LYS A 518 -3.20 -32.67 -18.61
N THR A 519 -3.53 -31.74 -17.72
CA THR A 519 -2.84 -30.44 -17.62
C THR A 519 -1.36 -30.62 -17.24
N LEU A 520 -1.08 -31.45 -16.24
CA LEU A 520 0.30 -31.72 -15.79
C LEU A 520 1.14 -32.39 -16.89
N GLN A 521 0.56 -33.34 -17.61
CA GLN A 521 1.22 -33.99 -18.74
C GLN A 521 1.54 -32.98 -19.85
N ARG A 522 0.58 -32.13 -20.22
CA ARG A 522 0.79 -31.09 -21.24
C ARG A 522 1.89 -30.12 -20.86
N ILE A 523 1.94 -29.67 -19.60
CA ILE A 523 3.03 -28.83 -19.08
C ILE A 523 4.37 -29.55 -19.22
N SER A 524 4.44 -30.83 -18.83
CA SER A 524 5.65 -31.65 -18.96
C SER A 524 6.09 -31.80 -20.42
N ASP A 525 5.16 -32.00 -21.34
CA ASP A 525 5.45 -32.14 -22.77
C ASP A 525 6.05 -30.85 -23.33
N ILE A 526 5.46 -29.69 -23.03
CA ILE A 526 5.96 -28.38 -23.48
C ILE A 526 7.35 -28.10 -22.88
N GLU A 527 7.54 -28.36 -21.58
CA GLU A 527 8.85 -28.20 -20.96
C GLU A 527 9.91 -29.14 -21.56
N SER A 528 9.51 -30.36 -21.95
CA SER A 528 10.41 -31.31 -22.60
C SER A 528 10.90 -30.83 -23.96
N LEU A 529 10.00 -30.22 -24.77
CA LEU A 529 10.32 -29.60 -26.05
C LEU A 529 11.24 -28.38 -25.89
N GLY A 530 11.05 -27.58 -24.83
CA GLY A 530 11.95 -26.47 -24.52
C GLY A 530 13.35 -26.88 -24.07
N ARG A 531 13.51 -28.11 -23.53
CA ARG A 531 14.81 -28.66 -23.11
C ARG A 531 15.57 -29.33 -24.25
N THR A 532 14.87 -29.80 -25.28
CA THR A 532 15.52 -30.29 -26.50
C THR A 532 16.13 -29.11 -27.26
N ARG A 533 17.46 -29.06 -27.35
CA ARG A 533 18.18 -28.13 -28.23
C ARG A 533 17.94 -28.52 -29.69
N GLU A 534 16.79 -28.16 -30.23
CA GLU A 534 16.53 -28.29 -31.66
C GLU A 534 17.26 -27.16 -32.41
N LEU A 535 18.16 -27.53 -33.33
CA LEU A 535 18.74 -26.60 -34.29
C LEU A 535 17.71 -26.33 -35.38
N VAL A 536 16.87 -25.31 -35.18
CA VAL A 536 15.94 -24.85 -36.21
C VAL A 536 16.69 -23.94 -37.19
N ALA A 537 17.09 -24.49 -38.33
CA ALA A 537 17.69 -23.73 -39.41
C ALA A 537 16.58 -22.98 -40.20
N LYS A 538 16.31 -21.74 -39.80
CA LYS A 538 15.38 -20.82 -40.47
C LYS A 538 16.12 -20.08 -41.59
N ASP A 539 16.12 -20.64 -42.79
CA ASP A 539 16.17 -19.95 -44.09
C ASP A 539 16.61 -20.93 -45.18
N LEU A 540 15.64 -21.66 -45.72
CA LEU A 540 15.80 -22.29 -47.02
C LEU A 540 14.86 -21.56 -47.99
N VAL A 541 15.43 -20.68 -48.80
CA VAL A 541 14.78 -20.23 -50.04
C VAL A 541 14.49 -21.49 -50.87
N LEU A 542 13.34 -21.56 -51.56
CA LEU A 542 12.91 -22.72 -52.38
C LEU A 542 14.07 -23.21 -53.27
N GLY A 543 14.73 -24.31 -52.87
CA GLY A 543 15.85 -24.93 -53.60
C GLY A 543 17.20 -24.94 -52.89
N GLY A 544 17.38 -24.23 -51.77
CA GLY A 544 18.60 -24.29 -50.96
C GLY A 544 18.81 -25.68 -50.33
N LYS A 545 20.06 -26.05 -50.03
CA LYS A 545 20.39 -27.28 -49.30
C LYS A 545 21.42 -26.99 -48.22
N TYR A 546 21.25 -27.59 -47.03
CA TYR A 546 22.29 -27.57 -46.00
C TYR A 546 23.26 -28.71 -46.22
N ARG A 547 24.56 -28.40 -46.21
CA ARG A 547 25.64 -29.40 -46.23
C ARG A 547 26.35 -29.37 -44.88
N MET A 548 26.23 -30.45 -44.13
CA MET A 548 26.93 -30.62 -42.86
C MET A 548 28.24 -31.37 -43.10
N LEU A 549 29.38 -30.74 -42.82
CA LEU A 549 30.71 -31.31 -42.98
C LEU A 549 31.35 -31.45 -41.60
N LEU A 550 31.79 -32.66 -41.24
CA LEU A 550 32.65 -32.86 -40.07
C LEU A 550 34.11 -32.55 -40.46
N LYS A 551 34.70 -31.53 -39.85
CA LYS A 551 36.12 -31.19 -39.97
C LYS A 551 36.83 -31.41 -38.63
N ASP A 552 38.10 -31.77 -38.69
CA ASP A 552 38.94 -31.77 -37.49
C ASP A 552 39.26 -30.31 -37.12
N GLY A 553 39.07 -29.97 -35.84
CA GLY A 553 39.32 -28.64 -35.29
C GLY A 553 40.82 -28.35 -35.14
N GLU A 554 41.17 -27.10 -34.83
CA GLU A 554 42.57 -26.67 -34.71
C GLU A 554 43.35 -27.38 -33.59
N LYS A 555 42.65 -27.95 -32.59
CA LYS A 555 43.26 -28.77 -31.53
C LYS A 555 43.14 -30.26 -31.86
N ARG A 556 44.23 -30.98 -31.65
CA ARG A 556 44.34 -32.42 -31.92
C ARG A 556 43.29 -33.21 -31.11
N GLY A 557 42.26 -33.71 -31.77
CA GLY A 557 41.17 -34.50 -31.19
C GLY A 557 39.80 -33.80 -31.15
N GLU A 558 39.72 -32.53 -31.55
CA GLU A 558 38.46 -31.79 -31.64
C GLU A 558 37.78 -32.05 -32.99
N LYS A 559 36.48 -32.37 -32.99
CA LYS A 559 35.67 -32.52 -34.22
C LYS A 559 34.67 -31.37 -34.29
N VAL A 560 34.75 -30.56 -35.33
CA VAL A 560 33.88 -29.42 -35.56
C VAL A 560 32.91 -29.77 -36.69
N THR A 561 31.62 -29.51 -36.46
CA THR A 561 30.60 -29.66 -37.51
C THR A 561 30.38 -28.31 -38.16
N GLU A 562 30.82 -28.17 -39.40
CA GLU A 562 30.60 -26.98 -40.22
C GLU A 562 29.29 -27.15 -41.00
N VAL A 563 28.38 -26.19 -40.86
CA VAL A 563 27.12 -26.18 -41.60
C VAL A 563 27.22 -25.11 -42.69
N VAL A 564 27.25 -25.53 -43.95
CA VAL A 564 27.33 -24.64 -45.12
C VAL A 564 25.97 -24.61 -45.81
N LEU A 565 25.47 -23.41 -46.09
CA LEU A 565 24.25 -23.20 -46.88
C LEU A 565 24.62 -23.12 -48.36
N ASP A 566 24.16 -24.07 -49.16
CA ASP A 566 24.24 -24.00 -50.62
C ASP A 566 22.98 -23.30 -51.15
N MET A 567 23.13 -22.06 -51.64
CA MET A 567 22.05 -21.34 -52.33
C MET A 567 22.04 -21.68 -53.84
N PRO A 568 20.86 -21.77 -54.49
CA PRO A 568 20.79 -21.87 -55.94
C PRO A 568 21.40 -20.62 -56.60
N PRO A 569 22.01 -20.74 -57.80
CA PRO A 569 22.57 -19.59 -58.51
C PRO A 569 21.47 -18.56 -58.82
N GLU A 570 21.71 -17.29 -58.48
CA GLU A 570 20.84 -16.20 -58.92
C GLU A 570 20.89 -16.13 -60.45
N GLU A 571 19.74 -16.25 -61.12
CA GLU A 571 19.63 -16.04 -62.56
C GLU A 571 19.96 -14.57 -62.85
N GLY A 572 21.19 -14.35 -63.32
CA GLY A 572 21.66 -13.02 -63.72
C GLY A 572 20.92 -12.50 -64.96
N GLU A 573 20.46 -11.26 -64.85
CA GLU A 573 20.05 -10.43 -65.97
C GLU A 573 21.20 -10.29 -66.98
N GLU A 574 21.02 -10.74 -68.23
CA GLU A 574 21.69 -10.17 -69.39
C GLU A 574 20.68 -9.97 -70.52
N GLY A 575 20.61 -8.74 -71.02
CA GLY A 575 19.50 -8.23 -71.81
C GLY A 575 19.59 -8.42 -73.33
N GLU A 576 18.49 -8.08 -73.99
CA GLU A 576 18.45 -7.81 -75.42
C GLU A 576 17.66 -6.52 -75.67
N GLY A 577 18.34 -5.54 -76.28
CA GLY A 577 17.72 -4.35 -76.84
C GLY A 577 17.06 -4.62 -78.19
N ARG A 578 15.91 -3.97 -78.41
CA ARG A 578 15.28 -3.51 -79.66
C ARG A 578 13.84 -3.16 -79.25
N GLY A 579 13.30 -1.96 -79.43
CA GLY A 579 13.38 -1.07 -80.57
C GLY A 579 11.94 -0.83 -81.05
N ASN A 580 11.60 0.44 -81.23
CA ASN A 580 10.39 1.02 -81.82
C ASN A 580 9.08 0.97 -81.03
N GLY A 581 8.57 2.18 -80.78
CA GLY A 581 7.19 2.41 -80.39
C GLY A 581 6.22 2.38 -81.57
N ASP A 582 4.94 2.53 -81.23
CA ASP A 582 4.02 3.45 -81.86
C ASP A 582 2.70 3.46 -81.08
N SER A 583 2.07 4.64 -81.09
CA SER A 583 0.72 5.01 -80.60
C SER A 583 0.56 5.38 -79.13
#